data_AF-A0A2V7EWU0-F1
#
_entry.id   AF-A0A2V7EWU0-F1
#
_cell.length_a   1.000
_cell.length_b   1.000
_cell.length_c   1.000
_cell.angle_alpha   90.00
_cell.angle_beta   90.00
_cell.angle_gamma   90.00
#
_symmetry.space_group_name_H-M   'P 1'
#
loop_
_entity.id
_entity.type
_entity.pdbx_description
1 polymer ?
#
loop_
_entity_poly.entity_id
_entity_poly.type
_entity_poly.pdbx_seq_one_letter_code
_entity_poly.pdbx_strand_id
1 'polypeptide(L)'
;MTGDGSPPPSRRSRLSGAEFGGRHHAFHRRLGMRATLGTILLAVCALPATSAAQANEPIIVVDGVPVERVVAQAKNPVADAFRFVEQRQAKNITDAAEAMPADKYGYKPTPAQMSFGDVVAHLIADGNDYLCSAATGQKSPDRPKFTGADPKDKLMAGLKDSFQFCATALAGLQDAQLADSTPFFGGRKSTRGLAALITVADWADHYSQMANYLRLNGLLPPTAKRAAQ
;
A
#
# COMPACT_ATOMS: atom_id res chain seq x y z
N MET A 1 9.67 -59.87 8.04
CA MET A 1 10.12 -59.16 9.26
C MET A 1 9.88 -57.69 9.02
N THR A 2 8.74 -57.21 9.49
CA THR A 2 8.22 -55.84 9.35
C THR A 2 8.80 -54.98 10.47
N GLY A 3 9.57 -53.95 10.11
CA GLY A 3 10.11 -52.96 11.06
C GLY A 3 9.46 -51.60 10.82
N ASP A 4 8.41 -51.33 11.59
CA ASP A 4 7.78 -50.01 11.80
C ASP A 4 8.78 -49.09 12.52
N GLY A 5 9.16 -48.01 11.85
CA GLY A 5 10.05 -46.96 12.36
C GLY A 5 9.28 -45.69 12.68
N SER A 6 8.35 -45.74 13.64
CA SER A 6 7.69 -44.55 14.19
C SER A 6 8.63 -43.77 15.13
N PRO A 7 8.83 -42.45 14.94
CA PRO A 7 9.64 -41.62 15.85
C PRO A 7 8.88 -41.27 17.14
N PRO A 8 9.57 -41.04 18.28
CA PRO A 8 8.95 -40.75 19.57
C PRO A 8 8.38 -39.31 19.63
N PRO A 9 7.35 -39.07 20.47
CA PRO A 9 6.66 -37.79 20.53
C PRO A 9 7.49 -36.68 21.20
N SER A 10 7.43 -35.49 20.62
CA SER A 10 8.04 -34.26 21.15
C SER A 10 7.42 -33.85 22.49
N ARG A 11 8.28 -33.66 23.49
CA ARG A 11 7.95 -33.24 24.85
C ARG A 11 7.41 -31.80 24.84
N ARG A 12 6.10 -31.61 25.09
CA ARG A 12 5.50 -30.28 25.30
C ARG A 12 5.95 -29.71 26.66
N SER A 13 6.78 -28.67 26.64
CA SER A 13 7.07 -27.86 27.83
C SER A 13 5.85 -26.99 28.15
N ARG A 14 5.23 -27.31 29.29
CA ARG A 14 4.11 -26.59 29.88
C ARG A 14 4.69 -25.39 30.64
N LEU A 15 4.60 -24.17 30.08
CA LEU A 15 4.91 -22.96 30.84
C LEU A 15 3.66 -22.57 31.63
N SER A 16 3.76 -22.81 32.94
CA SER A 16 2.83 -22.38 33.97
C SER A 16 2.79 -20.86 34.05
N GLY A 17 1.60 -20.32 34.31
CA GLY A 17 1.31 -18.89 34.35
C GLY A 17 2.02 -18.12 35.46
N ALA A 18 2.07 -16.81 35.23
CA ALA A 18 2.22 -15.80 36.25
C ALA A 18 1.20 -14.70 35.94
N GLU A 19 0.04 -14.78 36.58
CA GLU A 19 -0.88 -13.66 36.73
C GLU A 19 -0.23 -12.63 37.67
N PHE A 20 0.05 -11.43 37.16
CA PHE A 20 0.36 -10.28 38.02
C PHE A 20 -0.89 -9.41 38.13
N GLY A 21 -1.73 -9.75 39.12
CA GLY A 21 -2.84 -8.93 39.57
C GLY A 21 -2.34 -7.78 40.45
N GLY A 22 -2.32 -6.57 39.92
CA GLY A 22 -2.11 -5.33 40.68
C GLY A 22 -3.42 -4.57 40.84
N ARG A 23 -4.12 -4.77 41.96
CA ARG A 23 -5.24 -3.94 42.43
C ARG A 23 -4.70 -2.94 43.43
N HIS A 24 -4.73 -1.64 43.15
CA HIS A 24 -4.69 -0.62 44.22
C HIS A 24 -5.51 0.64 43.89
N HIS A 25 -6.61 0.74 44.64
CA HIS A 25 -7.24 1.92 45.24
C HIS A 25 -7.78 3.05 44.35
N ALA A 26 -9.09 2.96 44.10
CA ALA A 26 -9.96 4.11 43.91
C ALA A 26 -10.04 4.94 45.21
N PHE A 27 -9.65 6.22 45.12
CA PHE A 27 -9.84 7.19 46.21
C PHE A 27 -11.11 7.99 45.94
N HIS A 28 -12.24 7.54 46.50
CA HIS A 28 -13.46 8.34 46.56
C HIS A 28 -13.36 9.35 47.69
N ARG A 29 -13.20 10.64 47.37
CA ARG A 29 -13.59 11.73 48.28
C ARG A 29 -14.87 12.37 47.76
N ARG A 30 -15.99 12.03 48.40
CA ARG A 30 -17.22 12.82 48.40
C ARG A 30 -17.01 13.99 49.37
N LEU A 31 -17.20 15.22 48.90
CA LEU A 31 -17.52 16.34 49.78
C LEU A 31 -18.74 17.06 49.19
N GLY A 32 -19.77 17.20 50.01
CA GLY A 32 -21.06 17.73 49.61
C GLY A 32 -21.10 19.26 49.57
N MET A 33 -21.80 19.77 48.55
CA MET A 33 -22.96 20.68 48.63
C MET A 33 -22.79 22.00 49.42
N ARG A 34 -22.79 23.15 48.73
CA ARG A 34 -23.95 24.05 48.52
C ARG A 34 -23.54 25.43 47.96
N ALA A 35 -24.46 25.95 47.15
CA ALA A 35 -24.44 27.14 46.30
C ALA A 35 -24.02 28.47 46.94
N THR A 36 -23.42 29.34 46.12
CA THR A 36 -23.78 30.76 46.01
C THR A 36 -23.56 31.23 44.56
N LEU A 37 -24.59 31.86 43.98
CA LEU A 37 -24.53 32.57 42.71
C LEU A 37 -23.60 33.78 42.83
N GLY A 38 -22.74 33.97 41.83
CA GLY A 38 -21.93 35.17 41.66
C GLY A 38 -21.50 35.30 40.20
N THR A 39 -22.36 35.91 39.40
CA THR A 39 -22.08 36.24 37.99
C THR A 39 -21.01 37.33 37.93
N ILE A 40 -19.77 36.97 37.61
CA ILE A 40 -18.74 37.94 37.20
C ILE A 40 -18.42 37.66 35.74
N LEU A 41 -19.05 38.45 34.86
CA LEU A 41 -18.77 38.51 33.43
C LEU A 41 -17.48 39.31 33.22
N LEU A 42 -16.33 38.65 33.32
CA LEU A 42 -15.04 39.20 32.89
C LEU A 42 -14.83 38.83 31.42
N ALA A 43 -15.24 39.74 30.53
CA ALA A 43 -14.91 39.68 29.12
C ALA A 43 -13.40 39.91 28.94
N VAL A 44 -12.62 38.83 29.05
CA VAL A 44 -11.23 38.82 28.59
C VAL A 44 -11.28 38.69 27.07
N CYS A 45 -11.09 39.81 26.37
CA CYS A 45 -10.75 39.80 24.96
C CYS A 45 -9.41 39.09 24.78
N ALA A 46 -9.45 37.77 24.54
CA ALA A 46 -8.31 37.04 24.04
C ALA A 46 -8.10 37.45 22.57
N LEU A 47 -7.28 38.49 22.37
CA LEU A 47 -6.65 38.73 21.08
C LEU A 47 -5.84 37.47 20.74
N PRO A 48 -5.97 36.89 19.53
CA PRO A 48 -4.99 35.92 19.09
C PRO A 48 -3.65 36.66 18.98
N ALA A 49 -2.72 36.33 19.86
CA ALA A 49 -1.31 36.62 19.63
C ALA A 49 -0.91 35.88 18.34
N THR A 50 -0.93 36.59 17.22
CA THR A 50 -0.21 36.17 16.02
C THR A 50 1.26 36.12 16.41
N SER A 51 1.77 34.91 16.63
CA SER A 51 3.21 34.69 16.71
C SER A 51 3.83 35.13 15.38
N ALA A 52 4.33 36.36 15.35
CA ALA A 52 5.27 36.83 14.35
C ALA A 52 6.61 36.11 14.61
N ALA A 53 6.68 34.85 14.21
CA ALA A 53 7.90 34.04 14.26
C ALA A 53 7.92 33.02 13.11
N GLN A 54 7.56 33.48 11.90
CA GLN A 54 7.91 32.83 10.64
C GLN A 54 8.20 33.93 9.61
N ALA A 55 9.29 34.65 9.82
CA ALA A 55 9.81 35.58 8.83
C ALA A 55 11.34 35.55 8.94
N ASN A 56 11.94 34.49 8.39
CA ASN A 56 13.31 34.45 7.84
C ASN A 56 13.75 33.00 7.52
N GLU A 57 12.97 32.29 6.69
CA GLU A 57 13.56 31.20 5.89
C GLU A 57 13.87 31.78 4.50
N PRO A 58 15.04 31.50 3.92
CA PRO A 58 15.44 32.11 2.66
C PRO A 58 14.57 31.58 1.52
N ILE A 59 13.83 32.50 0.88
CA ILE A 59 13.10 32.25 -0.37
C ILE A 59 14.13 31.83 -1.43
N ILE A 60 14.09 30.57 -1.86
CA ILE A 60 14.83 30.12 -3.04
C ILE A 60 14.14 30.78 -4.24
N VAL A 61 14.85 31.67 -4.94
CA VAL A 61 14.39 32.31 -6.17
C VAL A 61 15.15 31.69 -7.33
N VAL A 62 14.43 31.09 -8.28
CA VAL A 62 14.99 30.67 -9.57
C VAL A 62 14.31 31.54 -10.64
N ASP A 63 15.09 32.23 -11.47
CA ASP A 63 14.61 33.11 -12.54
C ASP A 63 13.60 34.19 -12.10
N GLY A 64 13.79 34.76 -10.91
CA GLY A 64 12.91 35.80 -10.39
C GLY A 64 11.55 35.31 -9.88
N VAL A 65 11.34 33.99 -9.82
CA VAL A 65 10.12 33.38 -9.28
C VAL A 65 10.41 32.80 -7.88
N PRO A 66 9.73 33.29 -6.82
CA PRO A 66 9.77 32.68 -5.51
C PRO A 66 9.28 31.23 -5.56
N VAL A 67 10.11 30.26 -5.16
CA VAL A 67 9.75 28.84 -5.04
C VAL A 67 8.94 28.62 -3.74
N GLU A 68 7.86 29.37 -3.56
CA GLU A 68 6.99 29.28 -2.37
C GLU A 68 5.52 28.94 -2.73
N ARG A 69 5.23 28.57 -3.99
CA ARG A 69 3.88 28.23 -4.46
C ARG A 69 3.80 27.20 -5.58
N VAL A 70 4.20 25.94 -5.32
CA VAL A 70 3.78 24.84 -6.21
C VAL A 70 3.10 23.67 -5.47
N VAL A 71 3.08 23.66 -4.13
CA VAL A 71 2.10 22.84 -3.39
C VAL A 71 0.79 23.64 -3.24
N ALA A 72 0.23 24.08 -4.37
CA ALA A 72 -1.15 24.56 -4.37
C ALA A 72 -2.06 23.47 -3.78
N GLN A 73 -3.15 23.85 -3.09
CA GLN A 73 -4.15 22.92 -2.56
C GLN A 73 -4.61 21.94 -3.66
N ALA A 74 -3.96 20.79 -3.77
CA ALA A 74 -4.46 19.71 -4.60
C ALA A 74 -5.83 19.35 -4.03
N LYS A 75 -6.84 19.24 -4.89
CA LYS A 75 -8.19 18.88 -4.47
C LYS A 75 -8.24 17.44 -3.96
N ASN A 76 -7.37 16.57 -4.48
CA ASN A 76 -7.32 15.15 -4.18
C ASN A 76 -5.86 14.69 -3.93
N PRO A 77 -5.14 15.22 -2.93
CA PRO A 77 -3.72 14.95 -2.74
C PRO A 77 -3.39 13.46 -2.60
N VAL A 78 -4.25 12.67 -1.95
CA VAL A 78 -4.01 11.23 -1.77
C VAL A 78 -4.26 10.46 -3.07
N ALA A 79 -5.36 10.76 -3.77
CA ALA A 79 -5.68 10.10 -5.02
C ALA A 79 -4.69 10.50 -6.13
N ASP A 80 -4.19 11.74 -6.15
CA ASP A 80 -3.16 12.19 -7.08
C ASP A 80 -1.82 11.51 -6.79
N ALA A 81 -1.46 11.32 -5.52
CA ALA A 81 -0.30 10.51 -5.15
C ALA A 81 -0.48 9.03 -5.57
N PHE A 82 -1.68 8.48 -5.45
CA PHE A 82 -1.94 7.11 -5.89
C PHE A 82 -1.79 6.96 -7.41
N ARG A 83 -2.27 7.91 -8.21
CA ARG A 83 -2.04 7.98 -9.66
C ARG A 83 -0.55 8.07 -10.00
N PHE A 84 0.20 8.91 -9.30
CA PHE A 84 1.65 9.00 -9.50
C PHE A 84 2.36 7.67 -9.23
N VAL A 85 1.99 6.99 -8.13
CA VAL A 85 2.55 5.68 -7.79
C VAL A 85 2.16 4.63 -8.83
N GLU A 86 0.91 4.61 -9.28
CA GLU A 86 0.45 3.70 -10.33
C GLU A 86 1.28 3.86 -11.60
N GLN A 87 1.44 5.07 -12.13
CA GLN A 87 2.23 5.33 -13.34
C GLN A 87 3.67 4.83 -13.20
N ARG A 88 4.29 5.08 -12.04
CA ARG A 88 5.65 4.63 -11.76
C ARG A 88 5.74 3.10 -11.71
N GLN A 89 4.79 2.45 -11.06
CA GLN A 89 4.79 0.99 -10.91
C GLN A 89 4.40 0.27 -12.19
N ALA A 90 3.41 0.77 -12.94
CA ALA A 90 3.05 0.29 -14.26
C ALA A 90 4.27 0.22 -15.18
N LYS A 91 5.08 1.29 -15.20
CA LYS A 91 6.34 1.32 -15.95
C LYS A 91 7.33 0.29 -15.43
N ASN A 92 7.66 0.32 -14.14
CA ASN A 92 8.72 -0.53 -13.57
C ASN A 92 8.39 -2.03 -13.67
N ILE A 93 7.16 -2.42 -13.39
CA ILE A 93 6.69 -3.80 -13.42
C ILE A 93 6.61 -4.29 -14.86
N THR A 94 6.08 -3.49 -15.79
CA THR A 94 6.03 -3.87 -17.21
C THR A 94 7.43 -4.03 -17.79
N ASP A 95 8.33 -3.08 -17.53
CA ASP A 95 9.72 -3.16 -17.99
C ASP A 95 10.47 -4.37 -17.37
N ALA A 96 10.15 -4.73 -16.12
CA ALA A 96 10.74 -5.88 -15.47
C ALA A 96 10.24 -7.20 -16.08
N ALA A 97 8.94 -7.29 -16.37
CA ALA A 97 8.37 -8.43 -17.07
C ALA A 97 8.99 -8.58 -18.47
N GLU A 98 9.12 -7.47 -19.20
CA GLU A 98 9.74 -7.46 -20.52
C GLU A 98 11.22 -7.87 -20.48
N ALA A 99 11.96 -7.46 -19.45
CA ALA A 99 13.39 -7.78 -19.33
C ALA A 99 13.68 -9.28 -19.09
N MET A 100 12.74 -10.04 -18.52
CA MET A 100 12.93 -11.47 -18.27
C MET A 100 12.82 -12.28 -19.58
N PRO A 101 13.80 -13.13 -19.94
CA PRO A 101 13.69 -14.02 -21.09
C PRO A 101 12.48 -14.96 -20.99
N ALA A 102 11.88 -15.30 -22.14
CA ALA A 102 10.65 -16.10 -22.17
C ALA A 102 10.85 -17.50 -21.54
N ASP A 103 12.00 -18.13 -21.76
CA ASP A 103 12.40 -19.41 -21.17
C ASP A 103 12.63 -19.35 -19.64
N LYS A 104 12.65 -18.14 -19.06
CA LYS A 104 12.82 -17.90 -17.62
C LYS A 104 11.55 -17.48 -16.90
N TYR A 105 10.39 -17.42 -17.58
CA TYR A 105 9.12 -17.16 -16.89
C TYR A 105 8.76 -18.26 -15.88
N GLY A 106 9.21 -19.50 -16.10
CA GLY A 106 9.08 -20.58 -15.12
C GLY A 106 10.04 -20.49 -13.91
N TYR A 107 10.97 -19.54 -13.88
CA TYR A 107 11.98 -19.44 -12.82
C TYR A 107 11.34 -19.11 -11.47
N LYS A 108 11.79 -19.83 -10.42
CA LYS A 108 11.54 -19.50 -9.01
C LYS A 108 12.83 -19.75 -8.20
N PRO A 109 13.22 -18.85 -7.29
CA PRO A 109 14.42 -19.05 -6.47
C PRO A 109 14.33 -20.26 -5.54
N THR A 110 13.12 -20.58 -5.07
CA THR A 110 12.84 -21.75 -4.23
C THR A 110 11.55 -22.44 -4.69
N PRO A 111 11.37 -23.75 -4.41
CA PRO A 111 10.19 -24.49 -4.85
C PRO A 111 8.86 -23.92 -4.35
N ALA A 112 8.84 -23.34 -3.14
CA ALA A 112 7.64 -22.81 -2.49
C ALA A 112 7.20 -21.44 -3.04
N GLN A 113 8.09 -20.73 -3.76
CA GLN A 113 7.76 -19.43 -4.31
C GLN A 113 6.99 -19.53 -5.63
N MET A 114 6.23 -18.49 -5.92
CA MET A 114 5.66 -18.24 -7.24
C MET A 114 6.77 -18.21 -8.29
N SER A 115 6.52 -18.77 -9.48
CA SER A 115 7.39 -18.51 -10.62
C SER A 115 7.29 -17.05 -11.05
N PHE A 116 8.24 -16.57 -11.85
CA PHE A 116 8.18 -15.23 -12.41
C PHE A 116 6.87 -15.00 -13.20
N GLY A 117 6.45 -16.00 -14.00
CA GLY A 117 5.18 -15.98 -14.71
C GLY A 117 3.98 -15.97 -13.78
N ASP A 118 4.02 -16.71 -12.66
CA ASP A 118 2.94 -16.67 -11.65
C ASP A 118 2.82 -15.28 -11.03
N VAL A 119 3.95 -14.60 -10.78
CA VAL A 119 3.94 -13.22 -10.27
C VAL A 119 3.26 -12.28 -11.25
N VAL A 120 3.56 -12.41 -12.55
CA VAL A 120 2.89 -11.61 -13.58
C VAL A 120 1.38 -11.93 -13.65
N ALA A 121 1.01 -13.21 -13.62
CA ALA A 121 -0.41 -13.62 -13.63
C ALA A 121 -1.18 -13.10 -12.40
N HIS A 122 -0.56 -13.12 -11.23
CA HIS A 122 -1.13 -12.56 -10.00
C HIS A 122 -1.31 -11.05 -10.07
N LEU A 123 -0.30 -10.32 -10.56
CA LEU A 123 -0.40 -8.88 -10.76
C LEU A 123 -1.55 -8.49 -11.70
N ILE A 124 -1.81 -9.28 -12.76
CA ILE A 124 -2.94 -9.03 -13.68
C ILE A 124 -4.27 -9.12 -12.93
N ALA A 125 -4.54 -10.25 -12.29
CA ALA A 125 -5.85 -10.56 -11.74
C ALA A 125 -6.09 -9.92 -10.37
N ASP A 126 -5.13 -10.10 -9.45
CA ASP A 126 -5.27 -9.69 -8.05
C ASP A 126 -4.67 -8.29 -7.83
N GLY A 127 -3.43 -8.08 -8.28
CA GLY A 127 -2.68 -6.85 -8.05
C GLY A 127 -3.26 -5.61 -8.75
N ASN A 128 -3.89 -5.81 -9.91
CA ASN A 128 -4.44 -4.75 -10.74
C ASN A 128 -5.97 -4.81 -10.82
N ASP A 129 -6.53 -5.81 -11.51
CA ASP A 129 -7.97 -5.85 -11.79
C ASP A 129 -8.81 -5.84 -10.50
N TYR A 130 -8.48 -6.70 -9.52
CA TYR A 130 -9.17 -6.73 -8.22
C TYR A 130 -8.86 -5.50 -7.34
N LEU A 131 -7.58 -5.20 -7.09
CA LEU A 131 -7.20 -4.15 -6.13
C LEU A 131 -7.58 -2.74 -6.62
N CYS A 132 -7.40 -2.42 -7.91
CA CYS A 132 -7.86 -1.14 -8.46
C CYS A 132 -9.39 -1.06 -8.50
N SER A 133 -10.10 -2.17 -8.75
CA SER A 133 -11.56 -2.23 -8.60
C SER A 133 -11.98 -1.91 -7.16
N ALA A 134 -11.33 -2.54 -6.17
CA ALA A 134 -11.64 -2.33 -4.76
C ALA A 134 -11.37 -0.89 -4.32
N ALA A 135 -10.25 -0.30 -4.76
CA ALA A 135 -9.83 1.05 -4.40
C ALA A 135 -10.67 2.16 -5.05
N THR A 136 -11.28 1.89 -6.20
CA THR A 136 -12.04 2.91 -6.98
C THR A 136 -13.54 2.68 -6.96
N GLY A 137 -13.99 1.46 -6.62
CA GLY A 137 -15.37 1.01 -6.80
C GLY A 137 -15.76 0.74 -8.25
N GLN A 138 -14.83 0.87 -9.21
CA GLN A 138 -15.06 0.44 -10.58
C GLN A 138 -15.19 -1.08 -10.64
N LYS A 139 -16.00 -1.59 -11.57
CA LYS A 139 -16.14 -3.04 -11.76
C LYS A 139 -14.85 -3.59 -12.40
N SER A 140 -14.26 -4.60 -11.77
CA SER A 140 -13.17 -5.38 -12.38
C SER A 140 -13.57 -5.89 -13.78
N PRO A 141 -12.68 -5.82 -14.78
CA PRO A 141 -12.89 -6.43 -16.08
C PRO A 141 -13.13 -7.94 -15.94
N ASP A 142 -13.93 -8.50 -16.85
CA ASP A 142 -14.05 -9.94 -17.01
C ASP A 142 -13.01 -10.40 -18.03
N ARG A 143 -11.94 -11.03 -17.56
CA ARG A 143 -10.83 -11.50 -18.39
C ARG A 143 -10.71 -13.01 -18.32
N PRO A 144 -10.21 -13.66 -19.39
CA PRO A 144 -9.75 -15.04 -19.31
C PRO A 144 -8.71 -15.20 -18.19
N LYS A 145 -8.72 -16.36 -17.53
CA LYS A 145 -7.73 -16.68 -16.50
C LYS A 145 -6.33 -16.72 -17.10
N PHE A 146 -5.40 -16.04 -16.43
CA PHE A 146 -3.96 -16.13 -16.68
C PHE A 146 -3.31 -17.14 -15.72
N THR A 147 -2.29 -17.83 -16.17
CA THR A 147 -1.47 -18.73 -15.35
C THR A 147 0.01 -18.46 -15.61
N GLY A 148 0.90 -18.74 -14.66
CA GLY A 148 2.33 -18.53 -14.88
C GLY A 148 2.96 -19.40 -15.96
N ALA A 149 2.24 -20.41 -16.45
CA ALA A 149 2.63 -21.25 -17.58
C ALA A 149 2.20 -20.68 -18.95
N ASP A 150 1.42 -19.58 -18.97
CA ASP A 150 1.05 -18.92 -20.22
C ASP A 150 2.30 -18.35 -20.95
N PRO A 151 2.26 -18.27 -22.29
CA PRO A 151 3.34 -17.64 -23.05
C PRO A 151 3.60 -16.20 -22.59
N LYS A 152 4.88 -15.80 -22.60
CA LYS A 152 5.32 -14.45 -22.24
C LYS A 152 4.47 -13.37 -22.91
N ASP A 153 4.20 -13.48 -24.21
CA ASP A 153 3.47 -12.47 -24.96
C ASP A 153 2.02 -12.32 -24.48
N LYS A 154 1.36 -13.44 -24.13
CA LYS A 154 0.02 -13.43 -23.54
C LYS A 154 0.03 -12.74 -22.17
N LEU A 155 0.98 -13.09 -21.31
CA LEU A 155 1.13 -12.47 -19.99
C LEU A 155 1.46 -10.98 -20.09
N MET A 156 2.33 -10.58 -21.02
CA MET A 156 2.67 -9.17 -21.25
C MET A 156 1.48 -8.36 -21.74
N ALA A 157 0.66 -8.91 -22.64
CA ALA A 157 -0.57 -8.25 -23.09
C ALA A 157 -1.55 -8.06 -21.92
N GLY A 158 -1.81 -9.13 -21.15
CA GLY A 158 -2.68 -9.04 -19.98
C GLY A 158 -2.19 -8.06 -18.92
N LEU A 159 -0.88 -8.01 -18.67
CA LEU A 159 -0.27 -7.08 -17.72
C LEU A 159 -0.48 -5.63 -18.15
N LYS A 160 -0.18 -5.29 -19.41
CA LYS A 160 -0.39 -3.94 -19.95
C LYS A 160 -1.86 -3.54 -19.90
N ASP A 161 -2.77 -4.43 -20.28
CA ASP A 161 -4.20 -4.15 -20.24
C ASP A 161 -4.75 -3.95 -18.82
N SER A 162 -4.20 -4.67 -17.83
CA SER A 162 -4.60 -4.54 -16.42
C SER A 162 -4.12 -3.22 -15.80
N PHE A 163 -2.90 -2.75 -16.13
CA PHE A 163 -2.47 -1.41 -15.75
C PHE A 163 -3.27 -0.31 -16.45
N GLN A 164 -3.62 -0.50 -17.74
CA GLN A 164 -4.50 0.44 -18.44
C GLN A 164 -5.87 0.55 -17.76
N PHE A 165 -6.41 -0.56 -17.24
CA PHE A 165 -7.60 -0.54 -16.41
C PHE A 165 -7.38 0.27 -15.12
N CYS A 166 -6.29 0.02 -14.37
CA CYS A 166 -5.96 0.80 -13.17
C CYS A 166 -5.87 2.31 -13.47
N ALA A 167 -5.12 2.72 -14.50
CA ALA A 167 -5.01 4.11 -14.91
C ALA A 167 -6.39 4.74 -15.20
N THR A 168 -7.26 4.01 -15.91
CA THR A 168 -8.63 4.46 -16.23
C THR A 168 -9.49 4.56 -14.97
N ALA A 169 -9.44 3.55 -14.10
CA ALA A 169 -10.22 3.51 -12.87
C ALA A 169 -9.80 4.62 -11.89
N LEU A 170 -8.50 4.91 -11.84
CA LEU A 170 -7.93 5.92 -10.97
C LEU A 170 -8.14 7.35 -11.50
N ALA A 171 -8.32 7.56 -12.81
CA ALA A 171 -8.45 8.91 -13.38
C ALA A 171 -9.57 9.75 -12.71
N GLY A 172 -10.65 9.12 -12.26
CA GLY A 172 -11.79 9.77 -11.59
C GLY A 172 -11.80 9.69 -10.06
N LEU A 173 -10.81 9.05 -9.43
CA LEU A 173 -10.81 8.85 -7.98
C LEU A 173 -10.53 10.16 -7.23
N GLN A 174 -11.42 10.51 -6.30
CA GLN A 174 -11.32 11.67 -5.42
C GLN A 174 -11.07 11.25 -3.97
N ASP A 175 -10.39 12.10 -3.20
CA ASP A 175 -10.05 11.82 -1.79
C ASP A 175 -11.31 11.61 -0.93
N ALA A 176 -12.39 12.33 -1.24
CA ALA A 176 -13.68 12.18 -0.56
C ALA A 176 -14.26 10.75 -0.65
N GLN A 177 -13.87 9.98 -1.66
CA GLN A 177 -14.35 8.61 -1.87
C GLN A 177 -13.51 7.58 -1.11
N LEU A 178 -12.35 7.94 -0.55
CA LEU A 178 -11.47 6.98 0.13
C LEU A 178 -12.08 6.43 1.43
N ALA A 179 -13.03 7.16 2.03
CA ALA A 179 -13.79 6.68 3.19
C ALA A 179 -14.92 5.70 2.81
N ASP A 180 -15.29 5.62 1.53
CA ASP A 180 -16.39 4.77 1.07
C ASP A 180 -16.09 3.29 1.32
N SER A 181 -17.14 2.53 1.59
CA SER A 181 -17.03 1.09 1.80
C SER A 181 -16.90 0.34 0.47
N THR A 182 -16.07 -0.70 0.47
CA THR A 182 -15.84 -1.59 -0.67
C THR A 182 -15.78 -3.05 -0.20
N PRO A 183 -16.32 -4.03 -0.95
CA PRO A 183 -16.05 -5.44 -0.72
C PRO A 183 -14.55 -5.72 -0.83
N PHE A 184 -14.01 -6.49 0.11
CA PHE A 184 -12.59 -6.78 0.20
C PHE A 184 -12.35 -8.24 0.61
N PHE A 185 -11.09 -8.60 0.90
CA PHE A 185 -10.67 -9.98 1.15
C PHE A 185 -11.56 -10.75 2.12
N GLY A 186 -11.93 -11.97 1.71
CA GLY A 186 -12.76 -12.88 2.50
C GLY A 186 -14.22 -12.45 2.65
N GLY A 187 -14.73 -11.62 1.74
CA GLY A 187 -16.11 -11.11 1.77
C GLY A 187 -16.37 -10.03 2.83
N ARG A 188 -15.30 -9.53 3.47
CA ARG A 188 -15.40 -8.45 4.46
C ARG A 188 -15.50 -7.11 3.75
N LYS A 189 -16.14 -6.15 4.39
CA LYS A 189 -16.12 -4.75 3.94
C LYS A 189 -14.87 -4.05 4.46
N SER A 190 -14.30 -3.17 3.65
CA SER A 190 -13.20 -2.28 4.01
C SER A 190 -13.47 -0.87 3.47
N THR A 191 -12.59 0.09 3.75
CA THR A 191 -12.58 1.39 3.07
C THR A 191 -11.79 1.30 1.77
N ARG A 192 -12.17 2.14 0.79
CA ARG A 192 -11.40 2.31 -0.46
C ARG A 192 -9.96 2.80 -0.19
N GLY A 193 -9.76 3.61 0.85
CA GLY A 193 -8.45 4.06 1.29
C GLY A 193 -7.55 2.91 1.73
N LEU A 194 -8.07 1.92 2.49
CA LEU A 194 -7.27 0.74 2.82
C LEU A 194 -6.94 -0.07 1.56
N ALA A 195 -7.91 -0.26 0.66
CA ALA A 195 -7.66 -0.95 -0.61
C ALA A 195 -6.57 -0.25 -1.44
N ALA A 196 -6.57 1.08 -1.51
CA ALA A 196 -5.53 1.86 -2.18
C ALA A 196 -4.14 1.63 -1.57
N LEU A 197 -4.02 1.68 -0.24
CA LEU A 197 -2.75 1.42 0.45
C LEU A 197 -2.23 0.00 0.20
N ILE A 198 -3.13 -1.00 0.24
CA ILE A 198 -2.77 -2.39 -0.08
C ILE A 198 -2.35 -2.52 -1.55
N THR A 199 -3.00 -1.83 -2.48
CA THR A 199 -2.61 -1.83 -3.91
C THR A 199 -1.19 -1.32 -4.10
N VAL A 200 -0.84 -0.21 -3.44
CA VAL A 200 0.52 0.35 -3.50
C VAL A 200 1.56 -0.60 -2.89
N ALA A 201 1.22 -1.24 -1.76
CA ALA A 201 2.09 -2.22 -1.12
C ALA A 201 2.31 -3.46 -2.01
N ASP A 202 1.25 -3.99 -2.61
CA ASP A 202 1.28 -5.13 -3.53
C ASP A 202 2.23 -4.89 -4.71
N TRP A 203 2.10 -3.74 -5.38
CA TRP A 203 3.00 -3.36 -6.46
C TRP A 203 4.46 -3.25 -6.01
N ALA A 204 4.71 -2.68 -4.82
CA ALA A 204 6.07 -2.55 -4.30
C ALA A 204 6.69 -3.93 -3.97
N ASP A 205 5.93 -4.80 -3.32
CA ASP A 205 6.34 -6.14 -2.93
C ASP A 205 6.66 -6.99 -4.16
N HIS A 206 5.76 -7.00 -5.15
CA HIS A 206 5.96 -7.78 -6.37
C HIS A 206 7.02 -7.18 -7.31
N TYR A 207 7.15 -5.85 -7.39
CA TYR A 207 8.29 -5.27 -8.11
C TYR A 207 9.63 -5.66 -7.45
N SER A 208 9.71 -5.63 -6.12
CA SER A 208 10.90 -6.10 -5.38
C SER A 208 11.20 -7.56 -5.68
N GLN A 209 10.18 -8.42 -5.69
CA GLN A 209 10.29 -9.83 -6.05
C GLN A 209 10.84 -10.00 -7.49
N MET A 210 10.21 -9.34 -8.47
CA MET A 210 10.64 -9.39 -9.88
C MET A 210 12.07 -8.87 -10.05
N ALA A 211 12.44 -7.78 -9.37
CA ALA A 211 13.77 -7.20 -9.44
C ALA A 211 14.85 -8.14 -8.90
N ASN A 212 14.54 -8.88 -7.83
CA ASN A 212 15.42 -9.93 -7.31
C ASN A 212 15.53 -11.10 -8.27
N TYR A 213 14.45 -11.50 -8.93
CA TYR A 213 14.47 -12.61 -9.89
C TYR A 213 15.31 -12.26 -11.12
N LEU A 214 15.22 -11.02 -11.59
CA LEU A 214 16.10 -10.51 -12.65
C LEU A 214 17.57 -10.60 -12.23
N ARG A 215 17.95 -10.11 -11.04
CA ARG A 215 19.34 -10.19 -10.55
C ARG A 215 19.85 -11.62 -10.44
N LEU A 216 19.02 -12.52 -9.92
CA LEU A 216 19.37 -13.95 -9.80
C LEU A 216 19.51 -14.66 -11.15
N ASN A 217 19.00 -14.06 -12.23
CA ASN A 217 19.19 -14.50 -13.61
C ASN A 217 20.20 -13.64 -14.38
N GLY A 218 21.04 -12.86 -13.69
CA GLY A 218 22.10 -12.05 -14.31
C GLY A 218 21.62 -10.80 -15.05
N LEU A 219 20.38 -10.36 -14.80
CA LEU A 219 19.75 -9.21 -15.45
C LEU A 219 19.64 -8.03 -14.49
N LEU A 220 19.77 -6.81 -15.03
CA LEU A 220 19.53 -5.60 -14.26
C LEU A 220 18.03 -5.25 -14.23
N PRO A 221 17.44 -5.04 -13.04
CA PRO A 221 16.07 -4.55 -12.95
C PRO A 221 15.95 -3.12 -13.48
N PRO A 222 14.76 -2.70 -13.94
CA PRO A 222 14.57 -1.39 -14.58
C PRO A 222 15.11 -0.20 -13.78
N THR A 223 14.84 -0.14 -12.47
CA THR A 223 15.31 0.96 -11.61
C THR A 223 16.81 0.94 -11.31
N ALA A 224 17.55 -0.09 -11.72
CA ALA A 224 19.01 -0.18 -11.59
C ALA A 224 19.74 0.11 -12.91
N LYS A 225 19.02 0.26 -14.02
CA LYS A 225 19.61 0.69 -15.29
C LYS A 225 19.96 2.18 -15.14
N ARG A 226 21.19 2.58 -15.50
CA ARG A 226 21.52 4.00 -15.60
C ARG A 226 20.65 4.62 -16.69
N ALA A 227 20.14 5.83 -16.47
CA ALA A 227 19.58 6.61 -17.57
C ALA A 227 20.67 6.74 -18.65
N ALA A 228 20.32 6.51 -19.91
CA ALA A 228 21.21 6.83 -21.01
C ALA A 228 21.54 8.32 -20.89
N GLN A 229 22.82 8.64 -20.69
CA GLN A 229 23.34 10.00 -20.70
C GLN A 229 23.48 10.47 -22.14
#